data_AF-A0A3M6WXI3-F1
#
_entry.id   AF-A0A3M6WXI3-F1
#
_cell.length_a   1.000
_cell.length_b   1.000
_cell.length_c   1.000
_cell.angle_alpha   90.00
_cell.angle_beta   90.00
_cell.angle_gamma   90.00
#
_symmetry.space_group_name_H-M   'P 1'
#
loop_
_entity.id
_entity.type
_entity.pdbx_description
1 polymer ?
#
loop_
_entity_poly.entity_id
_entity_poly.type
_entity_poly.pdbx_seq_one_letter_code
_entity_poly.pdbx_strand_id
1 'polypeptide(L)'
;MSRWLAGRAAHYLEGEGQDIGGHEQLLKQEVRLRKQFEKFLPKQIAAKQKVLTKDKKDQKKGKKQTMTEYRRQKIRDEIKAIAKEGDAAKVALPGVEQARFELLVNARNEYTIRRLQEEKSDHLPMGATLPVFCVSNSHYSSLKGAKAVKGPRLNAETTGVPALRAYVLETSAPEVLRTMDGYVNHRTTVFMKGLAMWAKSYNVQGGEQLLAAVKKPQGQVSGLIDQFVDQVVALNEKIVVSGLRDAQNDLVEAASGVLNGKISAWHSSTVRAFIRRDGNHRTSVVPQQSWNEQFLEKASKLTKQGWEVFSDKEKELAIELEKSLFGLLERMECDIGNHPAAIVLPMDRIKEVFEAQMDGIKEACRDHEAEFKKELRNIKLDTTQDRPSGYFSRAMTHPYDKCKEDSGPGVTKRCLSNLETHLKLEGASSPFAIVCAELSKALRPAAQKTSGRLAQKTQDIMSELYSQFDDMVDKKLDDKAEDELRRQFRAFLEEEEPNFEKMKAELLKVKKKYEA
;
A
#
# COMPACT_ATOMS: atom_id res chain seq x y z
N MET A 1 21.92 18.14 -14.58
CA MET A 1 22.23 18.60 -13.21
C MET A 1 23.48 19.49 -13.30
N SER A 2 23.47 20.72 -12.80
CA SER A 2 24.65 21.61 -12.91
C SER A 2 25.80 21.10 -12.01
N ARG A 3 27.05 21.33 -12.41
CA ARG A 3 28.29 20.90 -11.70
C ARG A 3 28.29 21.25 -10.20
N TRP A 4 27.66 22.38 -9.87
CA TRP A 4 27.57 22.92 -8.52
C TRP A 4 26.54 22.18 -7.64
N LEU A 5 25.54 21.54 -8.26
CA LEU A 5 24.56 20.70 -7.56
C LEU A 5 25.10 19.28 -7.32
N ALA A 6 25.87 18.73 -8.26
CA ALA A 6 26.47 17.40 -8.11
C ALA A 6 27.56 17.36 -7.02
N GLY A 7 28.43 18.37 -6.94
CA GLY A 7 29.47 18.45 -5.89
C GLY A 7 28.90 18.63 -4.48
N ARG A 8 27.80 19.39 -4.33
CA ARG A 8 27.10 19.53 -3.03
C ARG A 8 26.36 18.26 -2.63
N ALA A 9 25.81 17.52 -3.59
CA ALA A 9 25.17 16.24 -3.31
C ALA A 9 26.18 15.18 -2.86
N ALA A 10 27.34 15.08 -3.50
CA ALA A 10 28.42 14.18 -3.10
C ALA A 10 28.91 14.47 -1.68
N HIS A 11 29.27 15.72 -1.40
CA HIS A 11 29.74 16.13 -0.07
C HIS A 11 28.68 15.95 1.01
N TYR A 12 27.40 16.15 0.69
CA TYR A 12 26.31 15.88 1.62
C TYR A 12 26.21 14.39 1.94
N LEU A 13 26.24 13.51 0.92
CA LEU A 13 26.15 12.06 1.11
C LEU A 13 27.34 11.50 1.89
N GLU A 14 28.57 11.94 1.59
CA GLU A 14 29.77 11.57 2.36
C GLU A 14 29.69 12.06 3.81
N GLY A 15 29.17 13.27 4.05
CA GLY A 15 28.93 13.80 5.40
C GLY A 15 27.91 12.98 6.20
N GLU A 16 27.01 12.27 5.51
CA GLU A 16 26.02 11.34 6.08
C GLU A 16 26.54 9.89 6.14
N GLY A 17 27.85 9.68 5.89
CA GLY A 17 28.53 8.38 5.98
C GLY A 17 28.22 7.41 4.83
N GLN A 18 27.79 7.90 3.67
CA GLN A 18 27.56 7.08 2.49
C GLN A 18 28.84 6.89 1.67
N ASP A 19 29.12 5.65 1.27
CA ASP A 19 30.20 5.36 0.33
C ASP A 19 29.74 5.71 -1.10
N ILE A 20 30.26 6.80 -1.65
CA ILE A 20 30.01 7.20 -3.04
C ILE A 20 31.01 6.60 -4.03
N GLY A 21 31.85 5.66 -3.57
CA GLY A 21 32.79 4.88 -4.35
C GLY A 21 33.82 5.74 -5.10
N GLY A 22 34.10 5.36 -6.35
CA GLY A 22 35.10 6.02 -7.22
C GLY A 22 34.74 7.43 -7.71
N HIS A 23 33.76 8.12 -7.10
CA HIS A 23 33.20 9.37 -7.59
C HIS A 23 34.26 10.48 -7.76
N GLU A 24 35.14 10.65 -6.77
CA GLU A 24 36.15 11.70 -6.78
C GLU A 24 37.24 11.45 -7.84
N GLN A 25 37.61 10.19 -8.07
CA GLN A 25 38.52 9.81 -9.17
C GLN A 25 37.89 10.14 -10.54
N LEU A 26 36.62 9.80 -10.74
CA LEU A 26 35.89 10.08 -11.98
C LEU A 26 35.65 11.59 -12.19
N LEU A 27 35.42 12.35 -11.12
CA LEU A 27 35.34 13.81 -11.20
C LEU A 27 36.67 14.43 -11.64
N LYS A 28 37.79 14.00 -11.05
CA LYS A 28 39.13 14.43 -11.47
C LYS A 28 39.41 14.06 -12.93
N GLN A 29 39.00 12.87 -13.36
CA GLN A 29 39.14 12.42 -14.74
C GLN A 29 38.28 13.25 -15.72
N GLU A 30 37.02 13.54 -15.39
CA GLU A 30 36.16 14.42 -16.21
C GLU A 30 36.78 15.81 -16.36
N VAL A 31 37.22 16.41 -15.25
CA VAL A 31 37.83 17.75 -15.24
C VAL A 31 39.11 17.76 -16.07
N ARG A 32 39.92 16.69 -15.98
CA ARG A 32 41.14 16.53 -16.78
C ARG A 32 40.83 16.46 -18.27
N LEU A 33 39.95 15.56 -18.68
CA LEU A 33 39.58 15.36 -20.09
C LEU A 33 39.01 16.65 -20.73
N ARG A 34 38.12 17.35 -20.01
CA ARG A 34 37.57 18.63 -20.48
C ARG A 34 38.63 19.71 -20.59
N LYS A 35 39.47 19.90 -19.57
CA LYS A 35 40.57 20.88 -19.64
C LYS A 35 41.56 20.56 -20.77
N GLN A 36 41.81 19.28 -21.02
CA GLN A 36 42.70 18.80 -22.07
C GLN A 36 42.18 19.21 -23.46
N PHE A 37 40.93 18.87 -23.79
CA PHE A 37 40.34 19.20 -25.09
C PHE A 37 39.90 20.68 -25.22
N GLU A 38 39.34 21.32 -24.20
CA GLU A 38 38.79 22.70 -24.32
C GLU A 38 39.87 23.79 -24.21
N LYS A 39 40.98 23.53 -23.50
CA LYS A 39 41.95 24.57 -23.14
C LYS A 39 43.39 24.21 -23.49
N PHE A 40 43.89 23.05 -23.11
CA PHE A 40 45.32 22.75 -23.22
C PHE A 40 45.75 22.37 -24.64
N LEU A 41 45.11 21.37 -25.25
CA LEU A 41 45.46 20.92 -26.60
C LEU A 41 45.19 22.00 -27.67
N PRO A 42 44.07 22.77 -27.65
CA PRO A 42 43.88 23.87 -28.60
C PRO A 42 44.94 24.96 -28.48
N LYS A 43 45.40 25.28 -27.26
CA LYS A 43 46.49 26.24 -27.07
C LYS A 43 47.81 25.74 -27.64
N GLN A 44 48.12 24.45 -27.48
CA GLN A 44 49.32 23.85 -28.08
C GLN A 44 49.25 23.82 -29.61
N ILE A 45 48.10 23.46 -30.17
CA ILE A 45 47.85 23.53 -31.62
C ILE A 45 48.04 24.96 -32.12
N ALA A 46 47.41 25.94 -31.46
CA ALA A 46 47.51 27.36 -31.85
C ALA A 46 48.96 27.88 -31.76
N ALA A 47 49.72 27.48 -30.75
CA ALA A 47 51.14 27.84 -30.63
C ALA A 47 51.98 27.25 -31.78
N LYS A 48 51.79 25.98 -32.10
CA LYS A 48 52.49 25.30 -33.21
C LYS A 48 52.07 25.86 -34.59
N GLN A 49 50.81 26.20 -34.76
CA GLN A 49 50.30 26.91 -35.95
C GLN A 49 50.90 28.32 -36.08
N LYS A 50 51.08 29.04 -34.97
CA LYS A 50 51.79 30.34 -34.97
C LYS A 50 53.24 30.20 -35.43
N VAL A 51 53.93 29.12 -35.06
CA VAL A 51 55.29 28.84 -35.53
C VAL A 51 55.31 28.59 -37.04
N LEU A 52 54.40 27.76 -37.57
CA LEU A 52 54.29 27.51 -39.01
C LEU A 52 53.92 28.77 -39.82
N THR A 53 53.01 29.60 -39.29
CA THR A 53 52.59 30.84 -39.95
C THR A 53 53.68 31.92 -39.91
N LYS A 54 54.46 32.00 -38.83
CA LYS A 54 55.64 32.87 -38.73
C LYS A 54 56.72 32.45 -39.72
N ASP A 55 57.03 31.16 -39.81
CA ASP A 55 58.02 30.64 -40.78
C ASP A 55 57.60 30.90 -42.23
N LYS A 56 56.33 30.70 -42.58
CA LYS A 56 55.79 31.09 -43.89
C LYS A 56 55.94 32.58 -44.18
N LYS A 57 55.74 33.46 -43.17
CA LYS A 57 55.94 34.90 -43.30
C LYS A 57 57.42 35.28 -43.46
N ASP A 58 58.32 34.62 -42.72
CA ASP A 58 59.76 34.85 -42.79
C ASP A 58 60.35 34.35 -44.13
N GLN A 59 59.82 33.25 -44.69
CA GLN A 59 60.15 32.75 -46.02
C GLN A 59 59.72 33.75 -47.12
N LYS A 60 58.51 34.30 -47.04
CA LYS A 60 58.03 35.35 -47.96
C LYS A 60 58.86 36.65 -47.90
N LYS A 61 59.56 36.90 -46.79
CA LYS A 61 60.40 38.08 -46.57
C LYS A 61 61.89 37.84 -46.88
N GLY A 62 62.26 36.70 -47.46
CA GLY A 62 63.63 36.43 -47.92
C GLY A 62 64.69 36.27 -46.83
N LYS A 63 64.31 35.90 -45.59
CA LYS A 63 65.28 35.73 -44.49
C LYS A 63 66.15 34.48 -44.67
N LYS A 64 67.45 34.59 -44.38
CA LYS A 64 68.47 33.52 -44.57
C LYS A 64 68.31 32.29 -43.65
N GLN A 65 67.52 32.36 -42.58
CA GLN A 65 67.26 31.24 -41.66
C GLN A 65 65.76 30.89 -41.64
N THR A 66 65.31 30.08 -42.58
CA THR A 66 63.95 29.47 -42.59
C THR A 66 64.01 28.02 -42.14
N MET A 67 62.93 27.50 -41.55
CA MET A 67 62.86 26.09 -41.16
C MET A 67 62.95 25.15 -42.38
N THR A 68 63.61 24.00 -42.19
CA THR A 68 63.67 22.92 -43.18
C THR A 68 62.30 22.27 -43.38
N GLU A 69 62.05 21.72 -44.56
CA GLU A 69 60.77 21.06 -44.88
C GLU A 69 60.48 19.87 -43.95
N TYR A 70 61.52 19.09 -43.61
CA TYR A 70 61.44 18.04 -42.59
C TYR A 70 60.89 18.56 -41.25
N ARG A 71 61.37 19.73 -40.78
CA ARG A 71 60.93 20.33 -39.52
C ARG A 71 59.50 20.85 -39.61
N ARG A 72 59.07 21.38 -40.77
CA ARG A 72 57.66 21.77 -41.01
C ARG A 72 56.73 20.56 -41.03
N GLN A 73 57.16 19.47 -41.65
CA GLN A 73 56.40 18.23 -41.69
C GLN A 73 56.26 17.63 -40.28
N LYS A 74 57.35 17.60 -39.51
CA LYS A 74 57.34 17.19 -38.11
C LYS A 74 56.33 18.00 -37.26
N ILE A 75 56.31 19.33 -37.39
CA ILE A 75 55.33 20.17 -36.67
C ILE A 75 53.89 19.89 -37.13
N ARG A 76 53.66 19.62 -38.42
CA ARG A 76 52.35 19.21 -38.94
C ARG A 76 51.90 17.87 -38.37
N ASP A 77 52.80 16.90 -38.28
CA ASP A 77 52.50 15.58 -37.73
C ASP A 77 52.28 15.65 -36.21
N GLU A 78 53.01 16.50 -35.49
CA GLU A 78 52.75 16.81 -34.08
C GLU A 78 51.37 17.47 -33.88
N ILE A 79 50.95 18.39 -34.75
CA ILE A 79 49.60 18.98 -34.70
C ILE A 79 48.53 17.90 -34.92
N LYS A 80 48.73 16.99 -35.89
CA LYS A 80 47.80 15.88 -36.16
C LYS A 80 47.72 14.93 -34.96
N ALA A 81 48.85 14.61 -34.32
CA ALA A 81 48.88 13.77 -33.13
C ALA A 81 48.13 14.41 -31.96
N ILE A 82 48.34 15.71 -31.71
CA ILE A 82 47.64 16.47 -30.65
C ILE A 82 46.14 16.57 -30.94
N ALA A 83 45.74 16.74 -32.21
CA ALA A 83 44.34 16.73 -32.61
C ALA A 83 43.67 15.36 -32.36
N LYS A 84 44.35 14.27 -32.73
CA LYS A 84 43.89 12.89 -32.47
C LYS A 84 43.73 12.61 -30.98
N GLU A 85 44.63 13.11 -30.14
CA GLU A 85 44.53 13.04 -28.68
C GLU A 85 43.31 13.81 -28.16
N GLY A 86 43.02 14.99 -28.72
CA GLY A 86 41.85 15.79 -28.37
C GLY A 86 40.53 15.10 -28.74
N ASP A 87 40.49 14.47 -29.91
CA ASP A 87 39.33 13.70 -30.35
C ASP A 87 39.12 12.46 -29.47
N ALA A 88 40.19 11.75 -29.10
CA ALA A 88 40.12 10.63 -28.16
C ALA A 88 39.59 11.06 -26.79
N ALA A 89 40.06 12.19 -26.25
CA ALA A 89 39.57 12.75 -24.99
C ALA A 89 38.08 13.16 -25.06
N LYS A 90 37.65 13.70 -26.20
CA LYS A 90 36.24 14.07 -26.45
C LYS A 90 35.33 12.84 -26.55
N VAL A 91 35.81 11.75 -27.15
CA VAL A 91 35.07 10.47 -27.25
C VAL A 91 34.98 9.77 -25.89
N ALA A 92 36.01 9.85 -25.06
CA ALA A 92 36.03 9.22 -23.73
C ALA A 92 35.15 9.96 -22.70
N LEU A 93 34.96 11.27 -22.86
CA LEU A 93 34.29 12.12 -21.86
C LEU A 93 32.85 11.68 -21.52
N PRO A 94 31.94 11.39 -22.47
CA PRO A 94 30.58 10.96 -22.15
C PRO A 94 30.52 9.69 -21.29
N GLY A 95 31.44 8.73 -21.49
CA GLY A 95 31.50 7.51 -20.70
C GLY A 95 31.86 7.76 -19.23
N VAL A 96 32.82 8.66 -18.99
CA VAL A 96 33.20 9.08 -17.62
C VAL A 96 32.07 9.86 -16.94
N GLU A 97 31.39 10.73 -17.70
CA GLU A 97 30.23 11.48 -17.20
C GLU A 97 29.07 10.56 -16.83
N GLN A 98 28.83 9.53 -17.65
CA GLN A 98 27.81 8.51 -17.42
C GLN A 98 28.10 7.70 -16.16
N ALA A 99 29.32 7.14 -16.04
CA ALA A 99 29.71 6.33 -14.88
C ALA A 99 29.61 7.13 -13.56
N ARG A 100 30.07 8.39 -13.56
CA ARG A 100 29.95 9.23 -12.37
C ARG A 100 28.50 9.54 -12.01
N PHE A 101 27.68 9.80 -13.03
CA PHE A 101 26.26 10.08 -12.82
C PHE A 101 25.52 8.88 -12.21
N GLU A 102 25.81 7.66 -12.69
CA GLU A 102 25.24 6.42 -12.14
C GLU A 102 25.62 6.21 -10.67
N LEU A 103 26.89 6.40 -10.30
CA LEU A 103 27.33 6.30 -8.90
C LEU A 103 26.56 7.27 -7.98
N LEU A 104 26.42 8.53 -8.39
CA LEU A 104 25.69 9.52 -7.59
C LEU A 104 24.21 9.18 -7.46
N VAL A 105 23.58 8.67 -8.52
CA VAL A 105 22.17 8.28 -8.48
C VAL A 105 21.98 7.09 -7.55
N ASN A 106 22.85 6.08 -7.63
CA ASN A 106 22.79 4.89 -6.78
C ASN A 106 22.99 5.25 -5.30
N ALA A 107 24.06 5.97 -4.96
CA ALA A 107 24.33 6.38 -3.58
C ALA A 107 23.19 7.24 -2.99
N ARG A 108 22.63 8.17 -3.78
CA ARG A 108 21.47 8.96 -3.36
C ARG A 108 20.24 8.07 -3.12
N ASN A 109 19.99 7.13 -4.02
CA ASN A 109 18.82 6.24 -3.92
C ASN A 109 18.95 5.33 -2.69
N GLU A 110 20.12 4.73 -2.45
CA GLU A 110 20.41 3.89 -1.27
C GLU A 110 20.23 4.67 0.04
N TYR A 111 20.81 5.88 0.13
CA TYR A 111 20.60 6.76 1.27
C TYR A 111 19.11 7.06 1.52
N THR A 112 18.38 7.39 0.45
CA THR A 112 16.96 7.74 0.55
C THR A 112 16.12 6.54 1.01
N ILE A 113 16.40 5.35 0.47
CA ILE A 113 15.72 4.11 0.84
C ILE A 113 15.97 3.80 2.31
N ARG A 114 17.25 3.76 2.73
CA ARG A 114 17.64 3.47 4.11
C ARG A 114 17.00 4.45 5.09
N ARG A 115 17.13 5.76 4.83
CA ARG A 115 16.56 6.79 5.70
C ARG A 115 15.03 6.65 5.84
N LEU A 116 14.31 6.42 4.75
CA LEU A 116 12.85 6.25 4.80
C LEU A 116 12.44 4.95 5.50
N GLN A 117 13.22 3.88 5.38
CA GLN A 117 12.96 2.62 6.08
C GLN A 117 13.20 2.77 7.59
N GLU A 118 14.30 3.43 8.00
CA GLU A 118 14.60 3.74 9.40
C GLU A 118 13.57 4.70 10.01
N GLU A 119 13.20 5.77 9.31
CA GLU A 119 12.20 6.74 9.78
C GLU A 119 10.79 6.12 9.94
N LYS A 120 10.51 5.00 9.27
CA LYS A 120 9.18 4.38 9.25
C LYS A 120 9.12 3.02 9.91
N SER A 121 10.24 2.46 10.37
CA SER A 121 10.30 1.11 10.97
C SER A 121 9.34 0.97 12.14
N ASP A 122 9.23 2.00 12.99
CA ASP A 122 8.41 1.99 14.20
C ASP A 122 6.90 1.98 13.90
N HIS A 123 6.53 2.27 12.66
CA HIS A 123 5.15 2.30 12.18
C HIS A 123 4.78 1.07 11.34
N LEU A 124 5.73 0.17 11.09
CA LEU A 124 5.49 -1.05 10.33
C LEU A 124 5.24 -2.25 11.27
N PRO A 125 4.49 -3.26 10.81
CA PRO A 125 4.41 -4.54 11.50
C PRO A 125 5.80 -5.14 11.74
N MET A 126 5.95 -5.89 12.84
CA MET A 126 7.21 -6.55 13.16
C MET A 126 7.66 -7.47 11.99
N GLY A 127 8.90 -7.28 11.54
CA GLY A 127 9.47 -8.03 10.41
C GLY A 127 9.12 -7.49 9.01
N ALA A 128 8.28 -6.46 8.90
CA ALA A 128 7.99 -5.82 7.61
C ALA A 128 8.98 -4.71 7.27
N THR A 129 9.35 -4.59 5.98
CA THR A 129 10.20 -3.51 5.46
C THR A 129 9.39 -2.61 4.54
N LEU A 130 9.64 -1.29 4.58
CA LEU A 130 8.98 -0.35 3.68
C LEU A 130 9.51 -0.54 2.25
N PRO A 131 8.67 -0.88 1.26
CA PRO A 131 9.09 -0.89 -0.14
C PRO A 131 9.27 0.55 -0.62
N VAL A 132 10.51 0.94 -0.96
CA VAL A 132 10.84 2.29 -1.42
C VAL A 132 11.42 2.21 -2.83
N PHE A 133 10.77 2.88 -3.78
CA PHE A 133 11.20 2.93 -5.18
C PHE A 133 11.65 4.35 -5.55
N CYS A 134 12.93 4.53 -5.82
CA CYS A 134 13.46 5.79 -6.33
C CYS A 134 13.27 5.85 -7.85
N VAL A 135 12.29 6.64 -8.32
CA VAL A 135 11.91 6.69 -9.74
C VAL A 135 12.29 7.99 -10.45
N SER A 136 12.63 7.86 -11.73
CA SER A 136 12.93 9.00 -12.62
C SER A 136 12.06 8.99 -13.88
N ASN A 137 10.87 9.60 -13.79
CA ASN A 137 9.93 9.68 -14.91
C ASN A 137 10.49 10.43 -16.12
N SER A 138 11.37 11.42 -15.93
CA SER A 138 11.97 12.20 -17.01
C SER A 138 12.92 11.34 -17.86
N HIS A 139 13.82 10.60 -17.21
CA HIS A 139 14.74 9.68 -17.89
C HIS A 139 13.99 8.51 -18.52
N TYR A 140 12.99 7.96 -17.84
CA TYR A 140 12.18 6.87 -18.41
C TYR A 140 11.37 7.33 -19.64
N SER A 141 10.73 8.51 -19.58
CA SER A 141 9.98 9.08 -20.72
C SER A 141 10.88 9.37 -21.92
N SER A 142 12.12 9.80 -21.67
CA SER A 142 13.08 9.99 -22.76
C SER A 142 13.35 8.69 -23.52
N LEU A 143 13.32 7.52 -22.85
CA LEU A 143 13.60 6.20 -23.49
C LEU A 143 12.52 5.82 -24.49
N LYS A 144 11.34 6.42 -24.34
CA LYS A 144 10.21 6.30 -25.26
C LYS A 144 10.19 7.38 -26.34
N GLY A 145 11.22 8.23 -26.43
CA GLY A 145 11.28 9.36 -27.37
C GLY A 145 10.42 10.57 -26.99
N ALA A 146 9.77 10.56 -25.82
CA ALA A 146 8.79 11.61 -25.46
C ALA A 146 9.42 12.90 -24.88
N LYS A 147 10.68 12.85 -24.40
CA LYS A 147 11.41 14.01 -23.84
C LYS A 147 12.90 13.91 -24.14
N ALA A 148 13.53 15.02 -24.51
CA ALA A 148 14.98 15.08 -24.67
C ALA A 148 15.66 15.34 -23.31
N VAL A 149 16.56 14.45 -22.89
CA VAL A 149 17.44 14.67 -21.73
C VAL A 149 18.83 15.02 -22.26
N LYS A 150 19.39 16.16 -21.83
CA LYS A 150 20.77 16.56 -22.18
C LYS A 150 21.76 15.97 -21.18
N GLY A 151 22.83 15.34 -21.69
CA GLY A 151 23.92 14.77 -20.88
C GLY A 151 23.69 13.30 -20.49
N PRO A 152 24.34 12.83 -19.41
CA PRO A 152 24.22 11.46 -18.90
C PRO A 152 22.77 11.02 -18.66
N ARG A 153 22.51 9.74 -18.88
CA ARG A 153 21.16 9.20 -18.93
C ARG A 153 21.07 7.80 -18.36
N LEU A 154 20.15 7.61 -17.41
CA LEU A 154 19.77 6.30 -16.90
C LEU A 154 19.21 5.39 -18.00
N ASN A 155 19.58 4.10 -17.95
CA ASN A 155 18.92 3.03 -18.71
C ASN A 155 17.53 2.72 -18.11
N ALA A 156 16.78 1.78 -18.70
CA ALA A 156 15.42 1.52 -18.26
C ALA A 156 15.36 1.03 -16.80
N GLU A 157 16.26 0.13 -16.43
CA GLU A 157 16.33 -0.53 -15.12
C GLU A 157 16.68 0.49 -14.03
N THR A 158 17.73 1.28 -14.24
CA THR A 158 18.22 2.31 -13.29
C THR A 158 17.26 3.49 -13.11
N THR A 159 16.24 3.63 -13.97
CA THR A 159 15.17 4.61 -13.72
C THR A 159 14.25 4.24 -12.56
N GLY A 160 14.27 2.99 -12.09
CA GLY A 160 13.39 2.47 -11.04
C GLY A 160 11.94 2.21 -11.47
N VAL A 161 11.52 2.66 -12.67
CA VAL A 161 10.16 2.49 -13.16
C VAL A 161 9.79 1.03 -13.43
N PRO A 162 10.65 0.19 -14.06
CA PRO A 162 10.36 -1.24 -14.23
C PRO A 162 10.17 -1.96 -12.89
N ALA A 163 11.02 -1.71 -11.90
CA ALA A 163 10.91 -2.31 -10.57
C ALA A 163 9.60 -1.92 -9.88
N LEU A 164 9.23 -0.63 -9.92
CA LEU A 164 7.94 -0.18 -9.40
C LEU A 164 6.76 -0.87 -10.10
N ARG A 165 6.81 -1.02 -11.43
CA ARG A 165 5.76 -1.70 -12.19
C ARG A 165 5.64 -3.17 -11.82
N ALA A 166 6.77 -3.88 -11.73
CA ALA A 166 6.79 -5.27 -11.30
C ALA A 166 6.15 -5.42 -9.92
N TYR A 167 6.56 -4.58 -8.96
CA TYR A 167 5.97 -4.57 -7.63
C TYR A 167 4.46 -4.30 -7.63
N VAL A 168 3.98 -3.32 -8.40
CA VAL A 168 2.54 -3.02 -8.50
C VAL A 168 1.76 -4.20 -9.11
N LEU A 169 2.30 -4.81 -10.17
CA LEU A 169 1.68 -5.98 -10.80
C LEU A 169 1.63 -7.18 -9.85
N GLU A 170 2.75 -7.46 -9.16
CA GLU A 170 2.85 -8.53 -8.18
C GLU A 170 1.89 -8.31 -7.00
N THR A 171 1.82 -7.08 -6.49
CA THR A 171 0.89 -6.72 -5.40
C THR A 171 -0.57 -6.86 -5.82
N SER A 172 -0.88 -6.64 -7.10
CA SER A 172 -2.25 -6.72 -7.63
C SER A 172 -2.62 -8.11 -8.13
N ALA A 173 -1.65 -8.98 -8.43
CA ALA A 173 -1.88 -10.28 -9.06
C ALA A 173 -2.80 -11.21 -8.24
N PRO A 174 -2.66 -11.34 -6.90
CA PRO A 174 -3.56 -12.16 -6.10
C PRO A 174 -5.02 -11.72 -6.23
N GLU A 175 -5.27 -10.42 -6.26
CA GLU A 175 -6.60 -9.83 -6.37
C GLU A 175 -7.24 -10.08 -7.74
N VAL A 176 -6.43 -9.97 -8.81
CA VAL A 176 -6.88 -10.29 -10.17
C VAL A 176 -7.20 -11.78 -10.30
N LEU A 177 -6.35 -12.65 -9.78
CA LEU A 177 -6.59 -14.10 -9.77
C LEU A 177 -7.85 -14.44 -8.98
N ARG A 178 -8.03 -13.83 -7.80
CA ARG A 178 -9.23 -13.96 -6.97
C ARG A 178 -10.50 -13.56 -7.71
N THR A 179 -10.48 -12.41 -8.38
CA THR A 179 -11.62 -11.92 -9.17
C THR A 179 -12.00 -12.91 -10.30
N MET A 180 -10.99 -13.46 -10.99
CA MET A 180 -11.20 -14.46 -12.03
C MET A 180 -11.73 -15.79 -11.45
N ASP A 181 -11.21 -16.20 -10.30
CA ASP A 181 -11.65 -17.40 -9.58
C ASP A 181 -13.13 -17.30 -9.19
N GLY A 182 -13.53 -16.19 -8.56
CA GLY A 182 -14.93 -15.93 -8.21
C GLY A 182 -15.83 -15.77 -9.44
N TYR A 183 -15.33 -15.21 -10.54
CA TYR A 183 -16.10 -15.13 -11.78
C TYR A 183 -16.37 -16.51 -12.39
N VAL A 184 -15.36 -17.38 -12.45
CA VAL A 184 -15.48 -18.71 -13.07
C VAL A 184 -16.19 -19.70 -12.14
N ASN A 185 -15.70 -19.86 -10.90
CA ASN A 185 -16.19 -20.90 -9.99
C ASN A 185 -17.52 -20.56 -9.33
N HIS A 186 -17.78 -19.29 -9.03
CA HIS A 186 -19.08 -18.86 -8.49
C HIS A 186 -20.00 -18.37 -9.61
N ARG A 187 -19.83 -17.14 -10.12
CA ARG A 187 -20.83 -16.47 -10.97
C ARG A 187 -21.19 -17.26 -12.23
N THR A 188 -20.19 -17.73 -12.96
CA THR A 188 -20.41 -18.46 -14.22
C THR A 188 -20.97 -19.86 -13.94
N THR A 189 -20.48 -20.57 -12.90
CA THR A 189 -21.06 -21.87 -12.52
C THR A 189 -22.53 -21.74 -12.13
N VAL A 190 -22.85 -20.81 -11.23
CA VAL A 190 -24.23 -20.57 -10.78
C VAL A 190 -25.13 -20.22 -11.97
N PHE A 191 -24.66 -19.37 -12.88
CA PHE A 191 -25.40 -19.06 -14.11
C PHE A 191 -25.62 -20.29 -14.99
N MET A 192 -24.56 -21.03 -15.35
CA MET A 192 -24.65 -22.17 -16.26
C MET A 192 -25.51 -23.29 -15.69
N LYS A 193 -25.32 -23.62 -14.40
CA LYS A 193 -26.04 -24.71 -13.75
C LYS A 193 -27.47 -24.29 -13.35
N GLY A 194 -27.68 -23.03 -12.95
CA GLY A 194 -29.00 -22.45 -12.75
C GLY A 194 -29.82 -22.42 -14.04
N LEU A 195 -29.21 -22.03 -15.16
CA LEU A 195 -29.85 -22.08 -16.48
C LEU A 195 -30.21 -23.52 -16.87
N ALA A 196 -29.35 -24.50 -16.55
CA ALA A 196 -29.65 -25.91 -16.77
C ALA A 196 -30.82 -26.42 -15.92
N MET A 197 -30.92 -25.97 -14.66
CA MET A 197 -32.06 -26.25 -13.77
C MET A 197 -33.35 -25.62 -14.31
N TRP A 198 -33.29 -24.36 -14.76
CA TRP A 198 -34.44 -23.67 -15.36
C TRP A 198 -34.88 -24.33 -16.68
N ALA A 199 -33.95 -24.68 -17.56
CA ALA A 199 -34.25 -25.28 -18.86
C ALA A 199 -34.91 -26.68 -18.75
N LYS A 200 -34.88 -27.30 -17.57
CA LYS A 200 -35.49 -28.59 -17.29
C LYS A 200 -36.34 -28.54 -16.01
N SER A 201 -37.65 -28.32 -16.18
CA SER A 201 -38.62 -28.43 -15.09
C SER A 201 -38.85 -29.88 -14.66
N TYR A 202 -39.09 -30.08 -13.37
CA TYR A 202 -39.41 -31.36 -12.77
C TYR A 202 -40.78 -31.31 -12.09
N ASN A 203 -41.67 -32.22 -12.44
CA ASN A 203 -42.94 -32.36 -11.74
C ASN A 203 -42.69 -33.09 -10.40
N VAL A 204 -42.62 -32.31 -9.32
CA VAL A 204 -42.29 -32.81 -7.98
C VAL A 204 -43.54 -32.87 -7.10
N GLN A 205 -43.92 -34.07 -6.66
CA GLN A 205 -44.88 -34.22 -5.57
C GLN A 205 -44.29 -33.66 -4.28
N GLY A 206 -45.03 -32.76 -3.61
CA GLY A 206 -44.55 -32.09 -2.40
C GLY A 206 -43.57 -30.94 -2.66
N GLY A 207 -43.57 -30.35 -3.86
CA GLY A 207 -42.69 -29.21 -4.21
C GLY A 207 -42.71 -28.05 -3.20
N GLU A 208 -43.86 -27.76 -2.60
CA GLU A 208 -43.97 -26.72 -1.54
C GLU A 208 -43.12 -27.03 -0.29
N GLN A 209 -43.00 -28.31 0.09
CA GLN A 209 -42.19 -28.73 1.24
C GLN A 209 -40.70 -28.64 0.93
N LEU A 210 -40.32 -28.98 -0.31
CA LEU A 210 -38.96 -28.78 -0.82
C LEU A 210 -38.57 -27.30 -0.82
N LEU A 211 -39.44 -26.42 -1.35
CA LEU A 211 -39.19 -24.97 -1.36
C LEU A 211 -39.12 -24.38 0.05
N ALA A 212 -39.93 -24.90 0.99
CA ALA A 212 -39.85 -24.51 2.39
C ALA A 212 -38.49 -24.90 3.02
N ALA A 213 -37.94 -26.07 2.66
CA ALA A 213 -36.61 -26.50 3.11
C ALA A 213 -35.50 -25.57 2.57
N VAL A 214 -35.61 -25.13 1.31
CA VAL A 214 -34.67 -24.17 0.70
C VAL A 214 -34.78 -22.78 1.32
N LYS A 215 -35.98 -22.36 1.70
CA LYS A 215 -36.22 -21.01 2.26
C LYS A 215 -35.79 -20.89 3.72
N LYS A 216 -35.93 -21.96 4.51
CA LYS A 216 -35.73 -21.92 5.98
C LYS A 216 -34.37 -21.35 6.44
N PRO A 217 -33.21 -21.70 5.84
CA PRO A 217 -31.92 -21.18 6.27
C PRO A 217 -31.74 -19.65 6.10
N GLN A 218 -32.48 -19.03 5.18
CA GLN A 218 -32.41 -17.57 4.94
C GLN A 218 -32.72 -16.76 6.20
N GLY A 219 -33.69 -17.21 7.00
CA GLY A 219 -34.11 -16.53 8.23
C GLY A 219 -33.09 -16.58 9.36
N GLN A 220 -32.00 -17.35 9.22
CA GLN A 220 -30.98 -17.54 10.26
C GLN A 220 -29.74 -16.65 10.04
N VAL A 221 -29.57 -16.09 8.84
CA VAL A 221 -28.37 -15.31 8.47
C VAL A 221 -28.20 -14.08 9.36
N SER A 222 -29.25 -13.30 9.56
CA SER A 222 -29.18 -12.09 10.40
C SER A 222 -28.79 -12.40 11.84
N GLY A 223 -29.35 -13.46 12.42
CA GLY A 223 -29.04 -13.87 13.79
C GLY A 223 -27.56 -14.26 13.99
N LEU A 224 -26.97 -14.97 13.02
CA LEU A 224 -25.53 -15.30 13.07
C LEU A 224 -24.65 -14.05 12.98
N ILE A 225 -25.05 -13.09 12.14
CA ILE A 225 -24.33 -11.83 11.96
C ILE A 225 -24.41 -10.96 13.21
N ASP A 226 -25.59 -10.82 13.80
CA ASP A 226 -25.78 -10.06 15.04
C ASP A 226 -24.98 -10.69 16.20
N GLN A 227 -24.98 -12.02 16.29
CA GLN A 227 -24.17 -12.74 17.27
C GLN A 227 -22.67 -12.47 17.12
N PHE A 228 -22.15 -12.50 15.89
CA PHE A 228 -20.74 -12.15 15.62
C PHE A 228 -20.42 -10.72 16.07
N VAL A 229 -21.26 -9.75 15.70
CA VAL A 229 -21.07 -8.34 16.08
C VAL A 229 -21.04 -8.18 17.60
N ASP A 230 -21.97 -8.79 18.31
CA ASP A 230 -22.04 -8.71 19.77
C ASP A 230 -20.83 -9.36 20.44
N GLN A 231 -20.38 -10.51 19.94
CA GLN A 231 -19.20 -11.20 20.45
C GLN A 231 -17.92 -10.37 20.24
N VAL A 232 -17.72 -9.79 19.06
CA VAL A 232 -16.55 -8.94 18.77
C VAL A 232 -16.54 -7.69 19.66
N VAL A 233 -17.70 -7.05 19.85
CA VAL A 233 -17.82 -5.88 20.72
C VAL A 233 -17.51 -6.24 22.19
N ALA A 234 -18.09 -7.34 22.68
CA ALA A 234 -17.85 -7.81 24.04
C ALA A 234 -16.37 -8.20 24.26
N LEU A 235 -15.74 -8.79 23.24
CA LEU A 235 -14.34 -9.18 23.27
C LEU A 235 -13.41 -7.96 23.38
N ASN A 236 -13.66 -6.90 22.60
CA ASN A 236 -12.90 -5.65 22.69
C ASN A 236 -13.06 -4.99 24.07
N GLU A 237 -14.29 -4.95 24.60
CA GLU A 237 -14.56 -4.41 25.93
C GLU A 237 -13.76 -5.18 27.00
N LYS A 238 -13.76 -6.51 26.89
CA LYS A 238 -13.09 -7.41 27.83
C LYS A 238 -11.56 -7.37 27.76
N ILE A 239 -10.97 -7.14 26.59
CA ILE A 239 -9.52 -7.26 26.38
C ILE A 239 -8.83 -5.91 26.34
N VAL A 240 -9.34 -4.98 25.54
CA VAL A 240 -8.65 -3.71 25.26
C VAL A 240 -9.14 -2.61 26.18
N VAL A 241 -10.46 -2.43 26.28
CA VAL A 241 -11.05 -1.31 27.04
C VAL A 241 -10.86 -1.50 28.54
N SER A 242 -11.11 -2.70 29.07
CA SER A 242 -10.85 -3.04 30.47
C SER A 242 -9.39 -2.77 30.87
N GLY A 243 -8.42 -3.24 30.07
CA GLY A 243 -7.00 -3.06 30.35
C GLY A 243 -6.58 -1.58 30.42
N LEU A 244 -7.19 -0.72 29.59
CA LEU A 244 -6.97 0.73 29.68
C LEU A 244 -7.67 1.36 30.89
N ARG A 245 -8.86 0.90 31.24
CA ARG A 245 -9.64 1.38 32.38
C ARG A 245 -8.96 1.02 33.70
N ASP A 246 -8.49 -0.21 33.83
CA ASP A 246 -7.79 -0.71 35.03
C ASP A 246 -6.45 0.02 35.24
N ALA A 247 -5.80 0.43 34.15
CA ALA A 247 -4.54 1.18 34.20
C ALA A 247 -4.72 2.71 34.30
N GLN A 248 -5.94 3.24 34.52
CA GLN A 248 -6.20 4.68 34.39
C GLN A 248 -5.28 5.55 35.26
N ASN A 249 -5.08 5.21 36.53
CA ASN A 249 -4.21 5.98 37.44
C ASN A 249 -2.76 5.99 36.95
N ASP A 250 -2.30 4.82 36.52
CA ASP A 250 -0.99 4.57 35.94
C ASP A 250 -0.73 5.37 34.65
N LEU A 251 -1.78 5.59 33.84
CA LEU A 251 -1.72 6.41 32.62
C LEU A 251 -1.61 7.90 32.96
N VAL A 252 -2.40 8.37 33.93
CA VAL A 252 -2.37 9.75 34.42
C VAL A 252 -1.00 10.08 35.03
N GLU A 253 -0.44 9.18 35.83
CA GLU A 253 0.88 9.35 36.43
C GLU A 253 1.97 9.45 35.35
N ALA A 254 1.95 8.54 34.37
CA ALA A 254 2.90 8.57 33.26
C ALA A 254 2.83 9.88 32.46
N ALA A 255 1.63 10.33 32.09
CA ALA A 255 1.44 11.58 31.35
C ALA A 255 1.85 12.81 32.17
N SER A 256 1.52 12.83 33.47
CA SER A 256 1.96 13.88 34.39
C SER A 256 3.47 13.91 34.54
N GLY A 257 4.12 12.74 34.57
CA GLY A 257 5.58 12.61 34.60
C GLY A 257 6.25 13.24 33.38
N VAL A 258 5.70 13.06 32.18
CA VAL A 258 6.18 13.73 30.96
C VAL A 258 6.06 15.25 31.09
N LEU A 259 4.89 15.74 31.53
CA LEU A 259 4.65 17.17 31.65
C LEU A 259 5.60 17.82 32.68
N ASN A 260 5.68 17.22 33.87
CA ASN A 260 6.43 17.77 35.01
C ASN A 260 7.93 17.53 34.92
N GLY A 261 8.38 16.40 34.38
CA GLY A 261 9.79 16.03 34.30
C GLY A 261 10.51 16.50 33.03
N LYS A 262 9.79 16.64 31.91
CA LYS A 262 10.39 16.97 30.61
C LYS A 262 9.94 18.33 30.08
N ILE A 263 8.63 18.59 29.99
CA ILE A 263 8.09 19.78 29.32
C ILE A 263 8.26 21.03 30.20
N SER A 264 8.04 20.91 31.51
CA SER A 264 8.11 22.04 32.46
C SER A 264 9.48 22.73 32.53
N ALA A 265 10.55 21.97 32.25
CA ALA A 265 11.93 22.44 32.25
C ALA A 265 12.30 23.26 31.00
N TRP A 266 11.44 23.28 29.97
CA TRP A 266 11.72 23.99 28.73
C TRP A 266 11.55 25.51 28.90
N HIS A 267 12.30 26.26 28.11
CA HIS A 267 12.15 27.71 28.07
C HIS A 267 10.73 28.11 27.64
N SER A 268 10.18 29.15 28.26
CA SER A 268 8.79 29.59 28.07
C SER A 268 8.41 29.84 26.61
N SER A 269 9.33 30.39 25.80
CA SER A 269 9.08 30.62 24.37
C SER A 269 8.88 29.31 23.59
N THR A 270 9.64 28.26 23.93
CA THR A 270 9.53 26.92 23.33
C THR A 270 8.19 26.29 23.70
N VAL A 271 7.82 26.29 24.98
CA VAL A 271 6.53 25.75 25.46
C VAL A 271 5.37 26.44 24.73
N ARG A 272 5.40 27.78 24.63
CA ARG A 272 4.36 28.55 23.92
C ARG A 272 4.34 28.27 22.41
N ALA A 273 5.48 27.94 21.78
CA ALA A 273 5.50 27.55 20.37
C ALA A 273 4.78 26.22 20.14
N PHE A 274 5.00 25.24 21.02
CA PHE A 274 4.31 23.95 20.98
C PHE A 274 2.80 24.07 21.28
N ILE A 275 2.40 24.86 22.28
CA ILE A 275 0.97 25.10 22.60
C ILE A 275 0.19 25.65 21.39
N ARG A 276 0.80 26.56 20.62
CA ARG A 276 0.15 27.11 19.41
C ARG A 276 -0.08 26.07 18.30
N ARG A 277 0.51 24.89 18.44
CA ARG A 277 0.44 23.77 17.51
C ARG A 277 -0.05 22.50 18.21
N ASP A 278 -0.86 22.65 19.27
CA ASP A 278 -1.49 21.53 19.98
C ASP A 278 -0.49 20.48 20.51
N GLY A 279 0.69 20.96 20.90
CA GLY A 279 1.77 20.10 21.40
C GLY A 279 2.52 19.32 20.30
N ASN A 280 2.22 19.55 19.02
CA ASN A 280 2.85 18.87 17.90
C ASN A 280 3.67 19.87 17.04
N HIS A 281 4.97 19.96 17.34
CA HIS A 281 5.83 20.94 16.67
C HIS A 281 7.31 20.53 16.66
N ARG A 282 8.11 21.34 15.93
CA ARG A 282 9.58 21.34 15.99
C ARG A 282 10.08 22.76 16.08
N THR A 283 11.23 22.94 16.73
CA THR A 283 11.97 24.21 16.74
C THR A 283 13.40 23.96 16.24
N SER A 284 14.25 24.99 16.20
CA SER A 284 15.67 24.82 15.87
C SER A 284 16.45 24.04 16.93
N VAL A 285 15.97 24.01 18.17
CA VAL A 285 16.65 23.38 19.32
C VAL A 285 15.97 22.07 19.74
N VAL A 286 14.64 22.01 19.64
CA VAL A 286 13.85 20.82 19.98
C VAL A 286 13.38 20.15 18.69
N PRO A 287 13.67 18.85 18.48
CA PRO A 287 13.26 18.13 17.28
C PRO A 287 11.73 17.98 17.21
N GLN A 288 11.23 17.46 16.09
CA GLN A 288 9.82 17.15 15.93
C GLN A 288 9.35 16.20 17.03
N GLN A 289 8.37 16.62 17.81
CA GLN A 289 7.74 15.80 18.86
C GLN A 289 6.24 16.12 18.96
N SER A 290 5.45 15.14 19.36
CA SER A 290 4.06 15.31 19.81
C SER A 290 3.97 15.10 21.32
N TRP A 291 3.41 16.06 22.04
CA TRP A 291 3.11 15.90 23.48
C TRP A 291 1.99 14.89 23.70
N ASN A 292 0.97 14.89 22.84
CA ASN A 292 -0.13 13.93 22.92
C ASN A 292 0.37 12.49 22.78
N GLU A 293 1.30 12.21 21.85
CA GLU A 293 1.90 10.88 21.72
C GLU A 293 2.71 10.48 22.96
N GLN A 294 3.40 11.44 23.59
CA GLN A 294 4.15 11.17 24.82
C GLN A 294 3.21 10.92 26.01
N PHE A 295 2.12 11.67 26.13
CA PHE A 295 1.10 11.41 27.17
C PHE A 295 0.42 10.06 26.96
N LEU A 296 0.22 9.65 25.70
CA LEU A 296 -0.37 8.37 25.34
C LEU A 296 0.59 7.19 25.39
N GLU A 297 1.91 7.38 25.54
CA GLU A 297 2.88 6.31 25.28
C GLU A 297 2.56 5.01 26.02
N LYS A 298 2.23 5.09 27.31
CA LYS A 298 1.84 3.93 28.14
C LYS A 298 0.52 3.33 27.68
N ALA A 299 -0.49 4.15 27.39
CA ALA A 299 -1.79 3.71 26.87
C ALA A 299 -1.66 3.02 25.50
N SER A 300 -0.82 3.57 24.62
CA SER A 300 -0.53 3.01 23.30
C SER A 300 0.18 1.66 23.39
N LYS A 301 1.08 1.46 24.36
CA LYS A 301 1.72 0.15 24.62
C LYS A 301 0.70 -0.89 25.08
N LEU A 302 -0.13 -0.55 26.07
CA LEU A 302 -1.19 -1.43 26.58
C LEU A 302 -2.22 -1.77 25.49
N THR A 303 -2.66 -0.75 24.74
CA THR A 303 -3.58 -0.93 23.61
C THR A 303 -2.96 -1.88 22.60
N LYS A 304 -1.71 -1.68 22.18
CA LYS A 304 -1.04 -2.57 21.21
C LYS A 304 -1.02 -4.02 21.70
N GLN A 305 -0.68 -4.26 22.97
CA GLN A 305 -0.67 -5.61 23.55
C GLN A 305 -2.05 -6.26 23.56
N GLY A 306 -3.07 -5.56 24.06
CA GLY A 306 -4.45 -6.05 24.03
C GLY A 306 -4.98 -6.24 22.61
N TRP A 307 -4.55 -5.40 21.67
CA TRP A 307 -5.01 -5.43 20.28
C TRP A 307 -4.56 -6.68 19.54
N GLU A 308 -3.34 -7.17 19.78
CA GLU A 308 -2.89 -8.41 19.13
C GLU A 308 -3.75 -9.60 19.59
N VAL A 309 -4.00 -9.72 20.90
CA VAL A 309 -4.88 -10.77 21.45
C VAL A 309 -6.32 -10.64 20.96
N PHE A 310 -6.83 -9.41 20.90
CA PHE A 310 -8.16 -9.12 20.34
C PHE A 310 -8.24 -9.53 18.86
N SER A 311 -7.23 -9.16 18.06
CA SER A 311 -7.20 -9.43 16.62
C SER A 311 -7.13 -10.92 16.32
N ASP A 312 -6.43 -11.71 17.12
CA ASP A 312 -6.36 -13.17 16.91
C ASP A 312 -7.69 -13.85 17.24
N LYS A 313 -8.34 -13.45 18.33
CA LYS A 313 -9.67 -13.97 18.70
C LYS A 313 -10.77 -13.50 17.76
N GLU A 314 -10.68 -12.28 17.22
CA GLU A 314 -11.61 -11.80 16.21
C GLU A 314 -11.53 -12.64 14.93
N LYS A 315 -10.33 -13.05 14.49
CA LYS A 315 -10.18 -13.99 13.37
C LYS A 315 -10.81 -15.35 13.66
N GLU A 316 -10.67 -15.86 14.89
CA GLU A 316 -11.34 -17.11 15.31
C GLU A 316 -12.86 -16.99 15.17
N LEU A 317 -13.45 -15.88 15.64
CA LEU A 317 -14.88 -15.60 15.48
C LEU A 317 -15.29 -15.45 14.01
N ALA A 318 -14.46 -14.84 13.16
CA ALA A 318 -14.73 -14.73 11.73
C ALA A 318 -14.73 -16.10 11.04
N ILE A 319 -13.80 -16.99 11.40
CA ILE A 319 -13.77 -18.39 10.93
C ILE A 319 -15.01 -19.16 11.40
N GLU A 320 -15.45 -18.96 12.65
CA GLU A 320 -16.67 -19.58 13.18
C GLU A 320 -17.93 -19.08 12.47
N LEU A 321 -17.99 -17.78 12.14
CA LEU A 321 -19.06 -17.19 11.34
C LEU A 321 -19.08 -17.82 9.94
N GLU A 322 -17.95 -17.88 9.24
CA GLU A 322 -17.85 -18.52 7.91
C GLU A 322 -18.35 -19.97 7.95
N LYS A 323 -17.88 -20.77 8.92
CA LYS A 323 -18.33 -22.15 9.12
C LYS A 323 -19.84 -22.24 9.38
N SER A 324 -20.38 -21.31 10.17
CA SER A 324 -21.81 -21.28 10.48
C SER A 324 -22.65 -20.95 9.26
N LEU A 325 -22.17 -20.04 8.39
CA LEU A 325 -22.81 -19.71 7.12
C LEU A 325 -22.75 -20.88 6.13
N PHE A 326 -21.63 -21.58 6.02
CA PHE A 326 -21.53 -22.82 5.24
C PHE A 326 -22.46 -23.90 5.77
N GLY A 327 -22.52 -24.08 7.09
CA GLY A 327 -23.45 -25.02 7.71
C GLY A 327 -24.93 -24.72 7.44
N LEU A 328 -25.30 -23.49 7.05
CA LEU A 328 -26.66 -23.20 6.56
C LEU A 328 -26.90 -23.80 5.16
N LEU A 329 -25.93 -23.67 4.24
CA LEU A 329 -26.01 -24.26 2.89
C LEU A 329 -25.91 -25.79 2.93
N GLU A 330 -24.99 -26.35 3.71
CA GLU A 330 -24.83 -27.81 3.85
C GLU A 330 -26.09 -28.47 4.42
N ARG A 331 -26.74 -27.82 5.42
CA ARG A 331 -28.03 -28.29 5.93
C ARG A 331 -29.13 -28.22 4.87
N MET A 332 -29.15 -27.16 4.07
CA MET A 332 -30.09 -27.03 2.96
C MET A 332 -29.92 -28.17 1.94
N GLU A 333 -28.69 -28.43 1.52
CA GLU A 333 -28.36 -29.52 0.59
C GLU A 333 -28.77 -30.89 1.17
N CYS A 334 -28.47 -31.13 2.44
CA CYS A 334 -28.84 -32.36 3.14
C CYS A 334 -30.37 -32.53 3.24
N ASP A 335 -31.11 -31.48 3.59
CA ASP A 335 -32.57 -31.50 3.66
C ASP A 335 -33.20 -31.80 2.29
N ILE A 336 -32.63 -31.25 1.20
CA ILE A 336 -33.04 -31.54 -0.18
C ILE A 336 -32.76 -33.01 -0.52
N GLY A 337 -31.54 -33.50 -0.24
CA GLY A 337 -31.13 -34.86 -0.57
C GLY A 337 -31.94 -35.94 0.17
N ASN A 338 -32.43 -35.63 1.37
CA ASN A 338 -33.30 -36.50 2.16
C ASN A 338 -34.78 -36.39 1.80
N HIS A 339 -35.17 -35.40 0.98
CA HIS A 339 -36.55 -35.22 0.56
C HIS A 339 -36.96 -36.33 -0.45
N PRO A 340 -38.19 -36.88 -0.40
CA PRO A 340 -38.63 -37.90 -1.36
C PRO A 340 -38.52 -37.48 -2.84
N ALA A 341 -38.58 -36.17 -3.11
CA ALA A 341 -38.38 -35.59 -4.43
C ALA A 341 -36.97 -35.78 -5.01
N ALA A 342 -35.95 -36.01 -4.18
CA ALA A 342 -34.55 -36.10 -4.62
C ALA A 342 -34.34 -37.18 -5.70
N ILE A 343 -35.19 -38.22 -5.73
CA ILE A 343 -35.14 -39.32 -6.71
C ILE A 343 -35.27 -38.81 -8.15
N VAL A 344 -36.07 -37.76 -8.38
CA VAL A 344 -36.33 -37.23 -9.73
C VAL A 344 -35.48 -36.00 -10.05
N LEU A 345 -34.84 -35.39 -9.06
CA LEU A 345 -34.07 -34.16 -9.21
C LEU A 345 -32.63 -34.44 -9.72
N PRO A 346 -32.02 -33.48 -10.44
CA PRO A 346 -30.65 -33.62 -10.93
C PRO A 346 -29.65 -33.33 -9.80
N MET A 347 -29.52 -34.24 -8.84
CA MET A 347 -28.77 -34.02 -7.61
C MET A 347 -27.29 -33.66 -7.85
N ASP A 348 -26.64 -34.19 -8.88
CA ASP A 348 -25.25 -33.83 -9.21
C ASP A 348 -25.13 -32.35 -9.61
N ARG A 349 -26.07 -31.84 -10.41
CA ARG A 349 -26.10 -30.42 -10.78
C ARG A 349 -26.45 -29.53 -9.60
N ILE A 350 -27.36 -29.97 -8.75
CA ILE A 350 -27.72 -29.27 -7.51
C ILE A 350 -26.49 -29.13 -6.62
N LYS A 351 -25.71 -30.20 -6.43
CA LYS A 351 -24.45 -30.17 -5.67
C LYS A 351 -23.46 -29.16 -6.23
N GLU A 352 -23.25 -29.15 -7.54
CA GLU A 352 -22.35 -28.17 -8.18
C GLU A 352 -22.82 -26.71 -7.97
N VAL A 353 -24.13 -26.46 -7.94
CA VAL A 353 -24.67 -25.13 -7.59
C VAL A 353 -24.39 -24.80 -6.13
N PHE A 354 -24.61 -25.73 -5.20
CA PHE A 354 -24.30 -25.52 -3.78
C PHE A 354 -22.81 -25.24 -3.57
N GLU A 355 -21.92 -26.03 -4.17
CA GLU A 355 -20.47 -25.81 -4.13
C GLU A 355 -20.09 -24.42 -4.66
N ALA A 356 -20.67 -24.01 -5.79
CA ALA A 356 -20.45 -22.68 -6.33
C ALA A 356 -20.96 -21.56 -5.40
N GLN A 357 -22.13 -21.74 -4.78
CA GLN A 357 -22.68 -20.76 -3.84
C GLN A 357 -21.89 -20.72 -2.51
N MET A 358 -21.30 -21.84 -2.08
CA MET A 358 -20.33 -21.86 -0.97
C MET A 358 -19.09 -21.04 -1.31
N ASP A 359 -18.55 -21.16 -2.54
CA ASP A 359 -17.48 -20.27 -3.02
C ASP A 359 -17.90 -18.79 -3.01
N GLY A 360 -19.17 -18.50 -3.34
CA GLY A 360 -19.76 -17.17 -3.23
C GLY A 360 -19.76 -16.61 -1.80
N ILE A 361 -20.19 -17.42 -0.82
CA ILE A 361 -20.16 -17.05 0.61
C ILE A 361 -18.71 -16.86 1.08
N LYS A 362 -17.80 -17.74 0.67
CA LYS A 362 -16.37 -17.65 1.00
C LYS A 362 -15.78 -16.31 0.56
N GLU A 363 -16.10 -15.89 -0.65
CA GLU A 363 -15.66 -14.61 -1.19
C GLU A 363 -16.28 -13.43 -0.45
N ALA A 364 -17.57 -13.53 -0.07
CA ALA A 364 -18.22 -12.54 0.78
C ALA A 364 -17.57 -12.42 2.17
N CYS A 365 -17.20 -13.54 2.80
CA CYS A 365 -16.49 -13.58 4.08
C CYS A 365 -15.10 -12.95 3.98
N ARG A 366 -14.35 -13.22 2.91
CA ARG A 366 -13.04 -12.61 2.66
C ARG A 366 -13.12 -11.10 2.47
N ASP A 367 -14.09 -10.63 1.68
CA ASP A 367 -14.34 -9.20 1.51
C ASP A 367 -14.68 -8.53 2.85
N HIS A 368 -15.52 -9.19 3.66
CA HIS A 368 -15.83 -8.75 5.02
C HIS A 368 -14.58 -8.65 5.89
N GLU A 369 -13.74 -9.68 5.92
CA GLU A 369 -12.49 -9.70 6.69
C GLU A 369 -11.56 -8.55 6.26
N ALA A 370 -11.36 -8.36 4.95
CA ALA A 370 -10.49 -7.31 4.42
C ALA A 370 -10.99 -5.89 4.79
N GLU A 371 -12.29 -5.65 4.63
CA GLU A 371 -12.91 -4.37 5.00
C GLU A 371 -12.89 -4.14 6.51
N PHE A 372 -13.23 -5.15 7.30
CA PHE A 372 -13.29 -5.03 8.75
C PHE A 372 -11.90 -4.82 9.36
N LYS A 373 -10.89 -5.55 8.89
CA LYS A 373 -9.48 -5.34 9.26
C LYS A 373 -9.01 -3.91 8.99
N LYS A 374 -9.47 -3.29 7.90
CA LYS A 374 -9.17 -1.88 7.60
C LYS A 374 -9.81 -0.94 8.63
N GLU A 375 -11.08 -1.16 8.98
CA GLU A 375 -11.76 -0.36 10.01
C GLU A 375 -11.12 -0.56 11.39
N LEU A 376 -10.79 -1.79 11.79
CA LEU A 376 -10.05 -2.09 13.01
C LEU A 376 -8.70 -1.37 13.05
N ARG A 377 -7.97 -1.34 11.94
CA ARG A 377 -6.72 -0.58 11.85
C ARG A 377 -6.94 0.91 12.07
N ASN A 378 -7.99 1.49 11.49
CA ASN A 378 -8.31 2.91 11.70
C ASN A 378 -8.61 3.19 13.17
N ILE A 379 -9.43 2.35 13.82
CA ILE A 379 -9.76 2.45 15.24
C ILE A 379 -8.49 2.35 16.10
N LYS A 380 -7.59 1.39 15.81
CA LYS A 380 -6.30 1.25 16.49
C LYS A 380 -5.45 2.52 16.36
N LEU A 381 -5.39 3.10 15.16
CA LEU A 381 -4.63 4.33 14.92
C LEU A 381 -5.24 5.52 15.66
N ASP A 382 -6.57 5.68 15.63
CA ASP A 382 -7.27 6.77 16.34
C ASP A 382 -7.16 6.64 17.86
N THR A 383 -6.97 5.42 18.38
CA THR A 383 -6.75 5.15 19.81
C THR A 383 -5.30 5.45 20.23
N THR A 384 -4.32 5.25 19.35
CA THR A 384 -2.89 5.19 19.74
C THR A 384 -2.00 6.31 19.19
N GLN A 385 -2.48 7.14 18.27
CA GLN A 385 -1.69 8.16 17.59
C GLN A 385 -2.28 9.58 17.74
N ASP A 386 -1.39 10.57 17.68
CA ASP A 386 -1.77 11.97 17.60
C ASP A 386 -2.11 12.34 16.15
N ARG A 387 -3.41 12.50 15.88
CA ARG A 387 -3.96 12.79 14.55
C ARG A 387 -5.31 13.49 14.69
N PRO A 388 -5.81 14.18 13.65
CA PRO A 388 -7.07 14.93 13.75
C PRO A 388 -8.29 14.09 14.17
N SER A 389 -8.34 12.81 13.78
CA SER A 389 -9.39 11.88 14.19
C SER A 389 -9.10 11.14 15.50
N GLY A 390 -7.91 11.30 16.07
CA GLY A 390 -7.45 10.56 17.25
C GLY A 390 -8.24 10.95 18.49
N TYR A 391 -8.68 9.95 19.26
CA TYR A 391 -9.61 10.15 20.38
C TYR A 391 -9.01 11.03 21.46
N PHE A 392 -7.74 10.81 21.80
CA PHE A 392 -7.02 11.64 22.78
C PHE A 392 -6.72 13.05 22.27
N SER A 393 -6.41 13.18 20.98
CA SER A 393 -6.14 14.47 20.33
C SER A 393 -7.39 15.38 20.44
N ARG A 394 -8.57 14.79 20.19
CA ARG A 394 -9.86 15.44 20.38
C ARG A 394 -10.11 15.77 21.85
N ALA A 395 -9.81 14.84 22.77
CA ALA A 395 -9.96 15.07 24.21
C ALA A 395 -9.03 16.18 24.75
N MET A 396 -7.90 16.44 24.10
CA MET A 396 -6.92 17.47 24.46
C MET A 396 -7.14 18.81 23.77
N THR A 397 -8.11 18.94 22.86
CA THR A 397 -8.33 20.18 22.09
C THR A 397 -8.67 21.37 23.00
N HIS A 398 -9.64 21.20 23.90
CA HIS A 398 -10.09 22.25 24.81
C HIS A 398 -8.99 22.85 25.71
N PRO A 399 -8.15 22.06 26.43
CA PRO A 399 -7.09 22.64 27.24
C PRO A 399 -6.02 23.36 26.41
N TYR A 400 -5.74 22.94 25.16
CA TYR A 400 -4.85 23.69 24.27
C TYR A 400 -5.45 25.03 23.84
N ASP A 401 -6.72 25.06 23.43
CA ASP A 401 -7.40 26.27 23.01
C ASP A 401 -7.43 27.32 24.12
N LYS A 402 -7.79 26.90 25.34
CA LYS A 402 -7.72 27.77 26.53
C LYS A 402 -6.31 28.34 26.76
N CYS A 403 -5.26 27.55 26.49
CA CYS A 403 -3.88 28.02 26.60
C CYS A 403 -3.50 29.00 25.47
N LYS A 404 -4.04 28.84 24.26
CA LYS A 404 -3.80 29.76 23.14
C LYS A 404 -4.43 31.14 23.40
N GLU A 405 -5.59 31.16 24.03
CA GLU A 405 -6.32 32.38 24.41
C GLU A 405 -5.69 33.11 25.60
N ASP A 406 -4.96 32.40 26.47
CA ASP A 406 -4.32 33.00 27.65
C ASP A 406 -3.11 33.89 27.28
N SER A 407 -2.94 34.98 28.04
CA SER A 407 -1.92 36.02 27.82
C SER A 407 -1.42 36.67 29.12
N GLY A 408 -0.33 37.44 29.04
CA GLY A 408 0.23 38.19 30.17
C GLY A 408 1.29 37.44 30.99
N PRO A 409 1.75 38.04 32.11
CA PRO A 409 2.81 37.47 32.94
C PRO A 409 2.41 36.11 33.51
N GLY A 410 3.36 35.16 33.55
CA GLY A 410 3.15 33.83 34.11
C GLY A 410 2.30 32.87 33.25
N VAL A 411 1.92 33.26 32.02
CA VAL A 411 1.06 32.47 31.13
C VAL A 411 1.56 31.04 30.92
N THR A 412 2.88 30.82 30.73
CA THR A 412 3.43 29.47 30.55
C THR A 412 3.10 28.57 31.74
N LYS A 413 3.26 29.06 32.96
CA LYS A 413 3.00 28.28 34.19
C LYS A 413 1.52 27.98 34.33
N ARG A 414 0.63 28.94 34.00
CA ARG A 414 -0.82 28.71 33.99
C ARG A 414 -1.22 27.68 32.93
N CYS A 415 -0.66 27.75 31.72
CA CYS A 415 -0.93 26.78 30.67
C CYS A 415 -0.50 25.36 31.06
N LEU A 416 0.71 25.21 31.60
CA LEU A 416 1.19 23.90 32.07
C LEU A 416 0.33 23.36 33.21
N SER A 417 -0.05 24.21 34.17
CA SER A 417 -0.98 23.83 35.25
C SER A 417 -2.36 23.44 34.69
N ASN A 418 -2.88 24.13 33.68
CA ASN A 418 -4.15 23.80 33.05
C ASN A 418 -4.10 22.45 32.32
N LEU A 419 -3.00 22.17 31.61
CA LEU A 419 -2.76 20.85 30.99
C LEU A 419 -2.66 19.75 32.06
N GLU A 420 -1.94 20.00 33.14
CA GLU A 420 -1.80 19.04 34.25
C GLU A 420 -3.15 18.73 34.91
N THR A 421 -3.93 19.77 35.22
CA THR A 421 -5.28 19.60 35.77
C THR A 421 -6.17 18.81 34.83
N HIS A 422 -6.10 19.06 33.51
CA HIS A 422 -6.89 18.33 32.52
C HIS A 422 -6.50 16.85 32.43
N LEU A 423 -5.19 16.54 32.47
CA LEU A 423 -4.71 15.16 32.46
C LEU A 423 -5.14 14.38 33.72
N LYS A 424 -5.30 15.06 34.86
CA LYS A 424 -5.73 14.49 36.14
C LYS A 424 -7.24 14.45 36.34
N LEU A 425 -8.04 14.83 35.35
CA LEU A 425 -9.49 14.68 35.43
C LEU A 425 -9.87 13.22 35.66
N GLU A 426 -10.83 13.00 36.55
CA GLU A 426 -11.34 11.68 36.91
C GLU A 426 -12.68 11.40 36.22
N GLY A 427 -13.12 10.13 36.28
CA GLY A 427 -14.39 9.69 35.72
C GLY A 427 -14.50 9.95 34.21
N ALA A 428 -15.71 10.23 33.75
CA ALA A 428 -16.03 10.40 32.32
C ALA A 428 -15.34 11.61 31.65
N SER A 429 -14.85 12.57 32.44
CA SER A 429 -14.15 13.75 31.93
C SER A 429 -12.65 13.55 31.75
N SER A 430 -12.10 12.44 32.27
CA SER A 430 -10.71 12.07 32.03
C SER A 430 -10.45 11.93 30.52
N PRO A 431 -9.36 12.51 29.97
CA PRO A 431 -9.01 12.32 28.57
C PRO A 431 -8.75 10.83 28.24
N PHE A 432 -8.31 10.03 29.21
CA PHE A 432 -8.12 8.58 29.04
C PHE A 432 -9.46 7.82 29.06
N ALA A 433 -10.41 8.23 29.91
CA ALA A 433 -11.76 7.65 29.89
C ALA A 433 -12.52 7.98 28.60
N ILE A 434 -12.32 9.19 28.05
CA ILE A 434 -12.87 9.58 26.75
C ILE A 434 -12.31 8.66 25.65
N VAL A 435 -11.01 8.36 25.66
CA VAL A 435 -10.41 7.39 24.71
C VAL A 435 -11.09 6.02 24.81
N CYS A 436 -11.28 5.49 26.03
CA CYS A 436 -11.98 4.23 26.24
C CYS A 436 -13.43 4.26 25.71
N ALA A 437 -14.17 5.34 25.99
CA ALA A 437 -15.55 5.49 25.54
C ALA A 437 -15.66 5.59 24.01
N GLU A 438 -14.80 6.39 23.37
CA GLU A 438 -14.79 6.52 21.91
C GLU A 438 -14.33 5.23 21.21
N LEU A 439 -13.35 4.50 21.77
CA LEU A 439 -12.97 3.18 21.29
C LEU A 439 -14.16 2.20 21.33
N SER A 440 -14.85 2.13 22.48
CA SER A 440 -16.02 1.26 22.65
C SER A 440 -17.14 1.61 21.68
N LYS A 441 -17.38 2.91 21.48
CA LYS A 441 -18.41 3.43 20.57
C LYS A 441 -18.08 3.21 19.10
N ALA A 442 -16.82 3.25 18.70
CA ALA A 442 -16.41 3.14 17.30
C ALA A 442 -16.54 1.71 16.73
N LEU A 443 -16.39 0.69 17.58
CA LEU A 443 -16.31 -0.70 17.12
C LEU A 443 -17.64 -1.24 16.58
N ARG A 444 -18.74 -1.03 17.31
CA ARG A 444 -20.05 -1.58 16.91
C ARG A 444 -20.50 -1.07 15.53
N PRO A 445 -20.48 0.23 15.22
CA PRO A 445 -20.83 0.71 13.88
C PRO A 445 -19.91 0.16 12.79
N ALA A 446 -18.62 -0.01 13.07
CA ALA A 446 -17.67 -0.59 12.12
C ALA A 446 -18.02 -2.05 11.81
N ALA A 447 -18.26 -2.87 12.85
CA ALA A 447 -18.66 -4.26 12.71
C ALA A 447 -20.01 -4.40 12.00
N GLN A 448 -21.03 -3.62 12.41
CA GLN A 448 -22.36 -3.66 11.78
C GLN A 448 -22.32 -3.30 10.30
N LYS A 449 -21.52 -2.29 9.92
CA LYS A 449 -21.40 -1.85 8.53
C LYS A 449 -20.81 -2.94 7.64
N THR A 450 -19.72 -3.57 8.06
CA THR A 450 -19.05 -4.61 7.26
C THR A 450 -19.81 -5.93 7.32
N SER A 451 -20.34 -6.33 8.47
CA SER A 451 -21.14 -7.56 8.60
C SER A 451 -22.51 -7.43 7.94
N GLY A 452 -23.10 -6.23 7.86
CA GLY A 452 -24.34 -6.01 7.12
C GLY A 452 -24.20 -6.25 5.61
N ARG A 453 -23.02 -5.93 5.03
CA ARG A 453 -22.72 -6.27 3.63
C ARG A 453 -22.58 -7.77 3.42
N LEU A 454 -21.95 -8.47 4.35
CA LEU A 454 -21.88 -9.94 4.35
C LEU A 454 -23.27 -10.54 4.42
N ALA A 455 -24.10 -10.07 5.37
CA ALA A 455 -25.48 -10.51 5.51
C ALA A 455 -26.27 -10.35 4.21
N GLN A 456 -26.19 -9.19 3.56
CA GLN A 456 -26.87 -8.94 2.29
C GLN A 456 -26.39 -9.90 1.20
N LYS A 457 -25.08 -10.04 1.00
CA LYS A 457 -24.52 -10.96 -0.02
C LYS A 457 -24.96 -12.40 0.22
N THR A 458 -24.95 -12.86 1.46
CA THR A 458 -25.41 -14.21 1.81
C THR A 458 -26.91 -14.38 1.58
N GLN A 459 -27.72 -13.37 1.91
CA GLN A 459 -29.15 -13.39 1.62
C GLN A 459 -29.44 -13.40 0.12
N ASP A 460 -28.68 -12.64 -0.68
CA ASP A 460 -28.79 -12.63 -2.15
C ASP A 460 -28.48 -14.03 -2.72
N ILE A 461 -27.39 -14.66 -2.27
CA ILE A 461 -27.01 -16.03 -2.63
C ILE A 461 -28.13 -17.03 -2.31
N MET A 462 -28.66 -16.99 -1.08
CA MET A 462 -29.71 -17.92 -0.68
C MET A 462 -31.05 -17.63 -1.39
N SER A 463 -31.31 -16.38 -1.78
CA SER A 463 -32.49 -15.99 -2.56
C SER A 463 -32.39 -16.46 -4.00
N GLU A 464 -31.20 -16.35 -4.62
CA GLU A 464 -30.93 -16.89 -5.95
C GLU A 464 -31.10 -18.40 -5.98
N LEU A 465 -30.58 -19.12 -4.97
CA LEU A 465 -30.84 -20.55 -4.78
C LEU A 465 -32.33 -20.85 -4.72
N TYR A 466 -33.10 -20.12 -3.90
CA TYR A 466 -34.54 -20.31 -3.81
C TYR A 466 -35.22 -20.14 -5.18
N SER A 467 -34.89 -19.08 -5.92
CA SER A 467 -35.45 -18.85 -7.26
C SER A 467 -35.11 -19.96 -8.24
N GLN A 468 -33.88 -20.48 -8.23
CA GLN A 468 -33.48 -21.61 -9.08
C GLN A 468 -34.27 -22.88 -8.76
N PHE A 469 -34.58 -23.12 -7.48
CA PHE A 469 -35.41 -24.24 -7.07
C PHE A 469 -36.89 -24.03 -7.41
N ASP A 470 -37.42 -22.82 -7.25
CA ASP A 470 -38.80 -22.47 -7.60
C ASP A 470 -39.06 -22.68 -9.10
N ASP A 471 -38.17 -22.16 -9.95
CA ASP A 471 -38.21 -22.31 -11.40
C ASP A 471 -38.08 -23.77 -11.87
N MET A 472 -37.33 -24.58 -11.12
CA MET A 472 -37.14 -26.00 -11.39
C MET A 472 -38.38 -26.84 -10.98
N VAL A 473 -39.10 -26.41 -9.94
CA VAL A 473 -40.18 -27.19 -9.29
C VAL A 473 -41.57 -26.88 -9.86
N ASP A 474 -41.73 -25.89 -10.75
CA ASP A 474 -43.07 -25.41 -11.14
C ASP A 474 -43.82 -26.21 -12.23
N LYS A 475 -45.14 -26.02 -12.16
CA LYS A 475 -46.30 -26.68 -12.75
C LYS A 475 -46.34 -26.56 -14.28
N LYS A 476 -47.07 -27.50 -14.90
CA LYS A 476 -47.37 -27.62 -16.34
C LYS A 476 -47.12 -26.32 -17.12
N LEU A 477 -46.12 -26.36 -18.01
CA LEU A 477 -45.85 -25.29 -18.97
C LEU A 477 -47.07 -25.12 -19.90
N ASP A 478 -47.91 -24.13 -19.64
CA ASP A 478 -49.03 -23.77 -20.51
C ASP A 478 -48.58 -22.81 -21.65
N ASP A 479 -47.36 -22.23 -21.55
CA ASP A 479 -46.77 -21.35 -22.56
C ASP A 479 -45.83 -22.09 -23.53
N LYS A 480 -46.22 -22.14 -24.81
CA LYS A 480 -45.42 -22.75 -25.88
C LYS A 480 -44.14 -21.97 -26.20
N ALA A 481 -44.15 -20.65 -26.03
CA ALA A 481 -42.97 -19.82 -26.29
C ALA A 481 -41.87 -20.11 -25.26
N GLU A 482 -42.26 -20.30 -23.99
CA GLU A 482 -41.33 -20.68 -22.94
C GLU A 482 -40.77 -22.10 -23.15
N ASP A 483 -41.59 -23.09 -23.54
CA ASP A 483 -41.11 -24.45 -23.82
C ASP A 483 -40.08 -24.47 -24.97
N GLU A 484 -40.33 -23.69 -26.03
CA GLU A 484 -39.37 -23.54 -27.13
C GLU A 484 -38.06 -22.89 -26.66
N LEU A 485 -38.13 -21.84 -25.84
CA LEU A 485 -36.94 -21.20 -25.28
C LEU A 485 -36.14 -22.16 -24.39
N ARG A 486 -36.80 -22.92 -23.52
CA ARG A 486 -36.17 -23.97 -22.69
C ARG A 486 -35.49 -25.04 -23.55
N ARG A 487 -36.07 -25.43 -24.69
CA ARG A 487 -35.42 -26.35 -25.65
C ARG A 487 -34.15 -25.77 -26.26
N GLN A 488 -34.19 -24.51 -26.71
CA GLN A 488 -33.02 -23.85 -27.29
C GLN A 488 -31.88 -23.73 -26.29
N PHE A 489 -32.18 -23.38 -25.03
CA PHE A 489 -31.16 -23.32 -23.99
C PHE A 489 -30.60 -24.70 -23.62
N ARG A 490 -31.39 -25.78 -23.67
CA ARG A 490 -30.84 -27.14 -23.51
C ARG A 490 -29.82 -27.48 -24.60
N ALA A 491 -30.13 -27.19 -25.86
CA ALA A 491 -29.20 -27.42 -26.97
C ALA A 491 -27.91 -26.59 -26.83
N PHE A 492 -28.05 -25.31 -26.45
CA PHE A 492 -26.91 -24.44 -26.16
C PHE A 492 -26.02 -24.99 -25.02
N LEU A 493 -26.63 -25.46 -23.93
CA LEU A 493 -25.89 -26.03 -22.80
C LEU A 493 -25.14 -27.31 -23.17
N GLU A 494 -25.71 -28.17 -24.02
CA GLU A 494 -25.02 -29.37 -24.52
C GLU A 494 -23.76 -29.03 -25.32
N GLU A 495 -23.76 -27.91 -26.05
CA GLU A 495 -22.61 -27.43 -26.82
C GLU A 495 -21.55 -26.72 -25.94
N GLU A 496 -21.98 -25.87 -24.99
CA GLU A 496 -21.08 -24.98 -24.25
C GLU A 496 -20.58 -25.52 -22.90
N GLU A 497 -21.27 -26.47 -22.27
CA GLU A 497 -20.85 -27.06 -20.99
C GLU A 497 -19.42 -27.67 -21.07
N PRO A 498 -19.01 -28.37 -22.15
CA PRO A 498 -17.62 -28.82 -22.32
C PRO A 498 -16.58 -27.68 -22.37
N ASN A 499 -16.91 -26.55 -23.00
CA ASN A 499 -16.03 -25.38 -23.06
C ASN A 499 -15.89 -24.75 -21.68
N PHE A 500 -16.98 -24.67 -20.93
CA PHE A 500 -17.00 -24.19 -19.56
C PHE A 500 -16.13 -25.05 -18.63
N GLU A 501 -16.25 -26.38 -18.70
CA GLU A 501 -15.42 -27.29 -17.89
C GLU A 501 -13.93 -27.19 -18.26
N LYS A 502 -13.61 -26.99 -19.56
CA LYS A 502 -12.24 -26.73 -20.00
C LYS A 502 -11.69 -25.43 -19.39
N MET A 503 -12.49 -24.37 -19.34
CA MET A 503 -12.09 -23.10 -18.71
C MET A 503 -11.80 -23.28 -17.22
N LYS A 504 -12.65 -24.01 -16.47
CA LYS A 504 -12.40 -24.35 -15.06
C LYS A 504 -11.09 -25.10 -14.88
N ALA A 505 -10.82 -26.09 -15.73
CA ALA A 505 -9.58 -26.88 -15.69
C ALA A 505 -8.33 -26.02 -15.98
N GLU A 506 -8.41 -25.06 -16.90
CA GLU A 506 -7.31 -24.13 -17.19
C GLU A 506 -7.04 -23.18 -16.03
N LEU A 507 -8.09 -22.62 -15.41
CA LEU A 507 -7.95 -21.80 -14.21
C LEU A 507 -7.28 -22.58 -13.08
N LEU A 508 -7.67 -23.83 -12.85
CA LEU A 508 -7.05 -24.69 -11.83
C LEU A 508 -5.55 -24.93 -12.11
N LYS A 509 -5.15 -25.09 -13.39
CA LYS A 509 -3.73 -25.21 -13.77
C LYS A 509 -2.97 -23.92 -13.47
N VAL A 510 -3.57 -22.75 -13.71
CA VAL A 510 -2.96 -21.46 -13.37
C VAL A 510 -2.77 -21.34 -11.86
N LYS A 511 -3.80 -21.62 -11.05
CA LYS A 511 -3.70 -21.58 -9.58
C LYS A 511 -2.57 -22.48 -9.07
N LYS A 512 -2.55 -23.75 -9.48
CA LYS A 512 -1.51 -24.71 -9.10
C LYS A 512 -0.09 -24.28 -9.47
N LYS A 513 0.08 -23.54 -10.57
CA LYS A 513 1.40 -23.03 -11.00
C LYS A 513 1.95 -21.95 -10.07
N TYR A 514 1.08 -21.19 -9.41
CA TYR A 514 1.46 -20.04 -8.58
C TYR A 514 1.19 -20.23 -7.08
N GLU A 515 0.64 -21.39 -6.68
CA GLU A 515 0.52 -21.84 -5.28
C GLU A 515 1.76 -22.63 -4.79
N ALA A 516 2.73 -22.89 -5.67
CA ALA A 516 4.06 -23.46 -5.36
C ALA A 516 5.13 -22.37 -5.37
#